data_AF-A0A3M0ZHA7-F1
#
_entry.id   AF-A0A3M0ZHA7-F1
#
_cell.length_a   1.000
_cell.length_b   1.000
_cell.length_c   1.000
_cell.angle_alpha   90.00
_cell.angle_beta   90.00
_cell.angle_gamma   90.00
#
_symmetry.space_group_name_H-M   'P 1'
#
loop_
_entity.id
_entity.type
_entity.pdbx_description
1 polymer ?
#
loop_
_entity_poly.entity_id
_entity_poly.type
_entity_poly.pdbx_seq_one_letter_code
_entity_poly.pdbx_strand_id
1 'polypeptide(L)'
;MPLPVEISDGLKVGPGCPLLLIAGPCVIEELETCRQIAATCRELTQKTGLSYVFKASFDKANRTSHTSYRGPGMEKGLKILATIKDEFNLPVLTDIHEPSQAAPVAEVVDILQIPAFLCRQTDLLVAAGETGKAVNIKKGQF
;
A
#
# COMPACT_ATOMS: atom_id res chain seq x y z
N MET A 1 -13.08 -10.25 20.15
CA MET A 1 -11.93 -9.83 19.33
C MET A 1 -12.46 -9.37 17.98
N PRO A 2 -11.89 -8.32 17.35
CA PRO A 2 -12.33 -7.92 16.02
C PRO A 2 -12.17 -9.07 15.03
N LEU A 3 -13.10 -9.15 14.07
CA LEU A 3 -13.06 -10.15 13.00
C LEU A 3 -11.86 -9.89 12.08
N PRO A 4 -11.30 -10.93 11.44
CA PRO A 4 -10.29 -10.75 10.41
C PRO A 4 -10.80 -9.86 9.27
N VAL A 5 -9.94 -8.96 8.79
CA VAL A 5 -10.19 -8.09 7.64
C VAL A 5 -9.78 -8.84 6.37
N GLU A 6 -10.66 -8.86 5.37
CA GLU A 6 -10.35 -9.38 4.04
C GLU A 6 -9.64 -8.30 3.22
N ILE A 7 -8.48 -8.64 2.66
CA ILE A 7 -7.65 -7.73 1.87
C ILE A 7 -7.85 -7.97 0.38
N SER A 8 -7.80 -9.25 0.00
CA SER A 8 -7.96 -9.75 -1.37
C SER A 8 -8.43 -11.19 -1.30
N ASP A 9 -8.80 -11.78 -2.43
CA ASP A 9 -9.23 -13.18 -2.50
C ASP A 9 -8.18 -14.11 -1.85
N GLY A 10 -8.61 -14.80 -0.78
CA GLY A 10 -7.78 -15.75 -0.05
C GLY A 10 -6.81 -15.14 0.97
N LEU A 11 -6.73 -13.81 1.13
CA LEU A 11 -5.88 -13.15 2.13
C LEU A 11 -6.69 -12.39 3.17
N LYS A 12 -6.64 -12.88 4.41
CA LYS A 12 -7.27 -12.28 5.58
C LYS A 12 -6.23 -11.93 6.64
N VAL A 13 -6.49 -10.84 7.37
CA VAL A 13 -5.57 -10.29 8.37
C VAL A 13 -6.31 -10.13 9.69
N GLY A 14 -5.82 -10.78 10.75
CA GLY A 14 -6.42 -10.72 12.07
C GLY A 14 -6.17 -11.97 12.90
N PRO A 15 -6.92 -12.13 14.01
CA PRO A 15 -6.78 -13.29 14.89
C PRO A 15 -6.96 -14.61 14.13
N GLY A 16 -6.02 -15.55 14.33
CA GLY A 16 -6.05 -16.87 13.69
C GLY A 16 -5.51 -16.91 12.25
N CYS A 17 -5.12 -15.77 11.67
CA CYS A 17 -4.43 -15.71 10.37
C CYS A 17 -2.90 -15.71 10.55
N PRO A 18 -2.13 -16.13 9.52
CA PRO A 18 -0.68 -15.94 9.52
C PRO A 18 -0.30 -14.48 9.71
N LEU A 19 0.88 -14.23 10.29
CA LEU A 19 1.40 -12.87 10.40
C LEU A 19 1.57 -12.25 9.00
N LEU A 20 1.09 -11.02 8.84
CA LEU A 20 1.21 -10.25 7.61
C LEU A 20 2.52 -9.46 7.59
N LEU A 21 3.31 -9.66 6.53
CA LEU A 21 4.39 -8.78 6.14
C LEU A 21 3.86 -7.74 5.13
N ILE A 22 4.00 -6.46 5.46
CA ILE A 22 3.83 -5.36 4.51
C ILE A 22 5.21 -4.82 4.20
N ALA A 23 5.73 -5.08 3.00
CA ALA A 23 7.10 -4.72 2.65
C ALA A 23 7.27 -4.36 1.17
N GLY A 24 8.22 -3.47 0.91
CA GLY A 24 8.57 -2.98 -0.40
C GLY A 24 9.43 -1.71 -0.27
N PRO A 25 9.74 -1.01 -1.38
CA PRO A 25 10.53 0.20 -1.32
C PRO A 25 9.78 1.37 -0.66
N CYS A 26 10.52 2.33 -0.13
CA CYS A 26 9.93 3.51 0.52
C CYS A 26 9.11 4.35 -0.47
N VAL A 27 9.65 4.55 -1.67
CA VAL A 27 9.07 5.24 -2.81
C VAL A 27 9.34 4.40 -4.05
N ILE A 28 8.46 4.44 -5.04
CA ILE A 28 8.73 3.83 -6.35
C ILE A 28 9.85 4.65 -7.00
N GLU A 29 10.95 4.00 -7.36
CA GLU A 29 12.03 4.62 -8.13
C GLU A 29 11.94 4.13 -9.57
N GLU A 30 12.05 2.81 -9.75
CA GLU A 30 11.95 2.12 -11.02
C GLU A 30 11.21 0.78 -10.87
N LEU A 31 10.64 0.30 -11.98
CA LEU A 31 9.92 -0.98 -12.01
C LEU A 31 10.83 -2.17 -11.64
N GLU A 32 12.06 -2.17 -12.13
CA GLU A 32 12.97 -3.30 -11.94
C GLU A 32 13.37 -3.48 -10.47
N THR A 33 13.63 -2.38 -9.75
CA THR A 33 13.84 -2.42 -8.30
C THR A 33 12.61 -2.96 -7.58
N CYS A 34 11.40 -2.57 -8.00
CA CYS A 34 10.17 -3.10 -7.42
C CYS A 34 10.04 -4.62 -7.65
N ARG A 35 10.36 -5.11 -8.85
CA ARG A 35 10.36 -6.55 -9.17
C ARG A 35 11.33 -7.34 -8.31
N GLN A 36 12.57 -6.87 -8.17
CA GLN A 36 13.59 -7.54 -7.36
C GLN A 36 13.15 -7.67 -5.90
N ILE A 37 12.59 -6.60 -5.34
CA ILE A 37 12.08 -6.60 -3.96
C ILE A 37 10.87 -7.53 -3.83
N ALA A 38 9.89 -7.43 -4.75
CA ALA A 38 8.70 -8.28 -4.73
C ALA A 38 9.04 -9.77 -4.80
N ALA A 39 9.94 -10.15 -5.73
CA ALA A 39 10.41 -11.53 -5.90
C ALA A 39 11.07 -12.05 -4.62
N THR A 40 12.01 -11.27 -4.06
CA THR A 40 12.77 -11.66 -2.87
C THR A 40 11.85 -11.82 -1.66
N CYS A 41 10.98 -10.84 -1.40
CA CYS A 41 10.05 -10.90 -0.27
C CYS A 41 9.03 -12.04 -0.43
N ARG A 42 8.53 -12.29 -1.64
CA ARG A 42 7.62 -13.41 -1.93
C ARG A 42 8.28 -14.76 -1.65
N GLU A 43 9.51 -14.97 -2.11
CA GLU A 43 10.24 -16.21 -1.87
C GLU A 43 10.43 -16.46 -0.36
N LEU A 44 10.83 -15.43 0.39
CA LEU A 44 11.05 -15.53 1.84
C LEU A 44 9.75 -15.79 2.61
N THR A 45 8.66 -15.12 2.24
CA THR A 45 7.36 -15.28 2.90
C THR A 45 6.75 -16.66 2.63
N GLN A 46 6.92 -17.22 1.42
CA GLN A 46 6.54 -18.60 1.11
C GLN A 46 7.28 -19.62 1.98
N LYS A 47 8.58 -19.45 2.19
CA LYS A 47 9.40 -20.35 3.03
C LYS A 47 9.01 -20.28 4.52
N THR A 48 8.52 -19.14 4.98
CA THR A 48 8.21 -18.88 6.40
C THR A 48 6.72 -19.03 6.73
N GLY A 49 5.86 -19.18 5.72
CA GLY A 49 4.40 -19.22 5.89
C GLY A 49 3.78 -17.87 6.24
N LEU A 50 4.51 -16.77 6.06
CA LEU A 50 4.00 -15.42 6.27
C LEU A 50 3.08 -15.01 5.12
N SER A 51 2.05 -14.22 5.42
CA SER A 51 1.28 -13.51 4.40
C SER A 51 2.08 -12.29 3.91
N TYR A 52 1.89 -11.88 2.66
CA TYR A 52 2.67 -10.78 2.07
C TYR A 52 1.80 -9.81 1.27
N VAL A 53 1.99 -8.51 1.52
CA VAL A 53 1.49 -7.40 0.72
C VAL A 53 2.67 -6.55 0.27
N PHE A 54 2.78 -6.30 -1.04
CA PHE A 54 3.79 -5.40 -1.57
C PHE A 54 3.40 -3.95 -1.32
N LYS A 55 4.32 -3.15 -0.77
CA LYS A 55 4.06 -1.72 -0.47
C LYS A 55 5.06 -0.81 -1.15
N ALA A 56 4.58 0.22 -1.84
CA ALA A 56 5.41 1.34 -2.29
C ALA A 56 4.60 2.64 -2.38
N SER A 57 5.24 3.79 -2.19
CA SER A 57 4.61 5.11 -2.35
C SER A 57 4.84 5.64 -3.77
N PHE A 58 3.79 6.12 -4.45
CA PHE A 58 3.95 6.80 -5.74
C PHE A 58 4.36 8.27 -5.59
N ASP A 59 4.10 8.87 -4.43
CA ASP A 59 4.44 10.25 -4.07
C ASP A 59 4.93 10.34 -2.62
N LYS A 60 5.84 11.28 -2.35
CA LYS A 60 6.30 11.68 -1.01
C LYS A 60 5.85 13.12 -0.77
N ALA A 61 4.62 13.32 -0.33
CA ALA A 61 4.02 14.64 -0.16
C ALA A 61 4.58 15.47 1.03
N ASN A 62 5.51 14.90 1.79
CA ASN A 62 6.00 15.45 3.05
C ASN A 62 7.54 15.58 3.10
N ARG A 63 8.17 15.80 1.95
CA ARG A 63 9.61 16.12 1.90
C ARG A 63 9.87 17.48 2.54
N THR A 64 11.00 17.61 3.24
CA THR A 64 11.43 18.88 3.85
C THR A 64 11.75 19.96 2.79
N SER A 65 12.20 19.56 1.60
CA SER A 65 12.47 20.47 0.47
C SER A 65 11.58 20.12 -0.72
N HIS A 66 11.05 21.14 -1.39
CA HIS A 66 10.23 21.02 -2.59
C HIS A 66 11.01 20.50 -3.81
N THR A 67 12.34 20.66 -3.84
CA THR A 67 13.22 20.16 -4.92
C THR A 67 13.59 18.69 -4.77
N SER A 68 13.28 18.08 -3.63
CA SER A 68 13.57 16.67 -3.40
C SER A 68 12.74 15.78 -4.32
N TYR A 69 13.34 14.68 -4.79
CA TYR A 69 12.60 13.65 -5.53
C TYR A 69 11.40 13.15 -4.74
N ARG A 70 10.24 13.05 -5.38
CA ARG A 70 8.99 12.65 -4.71
C ARG A 70 8.44 11.31 -5.17
N GLY A 71 9.00 10.71 -6.20
CA GLY A 71 8.43 9.53 -6.83
C GLY A 71 7.94 9.83 -8.25
N PRO A 72 7.40 8.81 -8.93
CA PRO A 72 6.95 8.93 -10.32
C PRO A 72 5.61 9.64 -10.47
N GLY A 73 4.92 9.96 -9.38
CA GLY A 73 3.55 10.46 -9.38
C GLY A 73 2.52 9.35 -9.59
N MET A 74 1.25 9.72 -9.40
CA MET A 74 0.14 8.75 -9.32
C MET A 74 0.00 7.89 -10.57
N GLU A 75 -0.06 8.47 -11.77
CA GLU A 75 -0.32 7.72 -13.00
C GLU A 75 0.74 6.65 -13.27
N LYS A 76 2.02 7.03 -13.29
CA LYS A 76 3.13 6.08 -13.51
C LYS A 76 3.30 5.13 -12.33
N GLY A 77 3.11 5.60 -11.10
CA GLY A 77 3.19 4.76 -9.90
C GLY A 77 2.12 3.66 -9.87
N LEU A 78 0.87 3.98 -10.21
CA LEU A 78 -0.22 3.02 -10.29
C LEU A 78 -0.01 2.00 -11.41
N LYS A 79 0.51 2.41 -12.58
CA LYS A 79 0.92 1.48 -13.64
C LYS A 79 1.95 0.47 -13.13
N ILE A 80 2.96 0.92 -12.40
CA ILE A 80 3.99 0.03 -11.81
C ILE A 80 3.37 -0.91 -10.76
N LEU A 81 2.51 -0.41 -9.88
CA LEU A 81 1.86 -1.24 -8.86
C LEU A 81 0.93 -2.29 -9.49
N ALA A 82 0.20 -1.94 -10.55
CA ALA A 82 -0.59 -2.90 -11.32
C ALA A 82 0.30 -3.99 -11.93
N THR A 83 1.42 -3.62 -12.54
CA THR A 83 2.40 -4.60 -13.07
C THR A 83 2.92 -5.54 -11.98
N ILE A 84 3.30 -5.03 -10.81
CA ILE A 84 3.76 -5.88 -9.69
C ILE A 84 2.65 -6.81 -9.19
N LYS A 85 1.42 -6.30 -9.08
CA LYS A 85 0.25 -7.08 -8.68
C LYS A 85 0.02 -8.26 -9.63
N ASP A 86 0.02 -8.00 -10.93
CA ASP A 86 -0.27 -9.01 -11.96
C ASP A 86 0.89 -10.02 -12.11
N GLU A 87 2.14 -9.55 -12.20
CA GLU A 87 3.30 -10.43 -12.42
C GLU A 87 3.55 -11.38 -11.25
N PHE A 88 3.33 -10.92 -10.02
CA PHE A 88 3.61 -11.70 -8.82
C PHE A 88 2.37 -12.31 -8.18
N ASN A 89 1.17 -11.97 -8.65
CA ASN A 89 -0.10 -12.31 -8.03
C ASN A 89 -0.11 -11.97 -6.53
N LEU A 90 0.24 -10.73 -6.20
CA LEU A 90 0.36 -10.24 -4.83
C LEU A 90 -0.57 -9.06 -4.61
N PRO A 91 -1.23 -8.96 -3.44
CA PRO A 91 -1.93 -7.74 -3.07
C PRO A 91 -0.94 -6.60 -2.89
N VAL A 92 -1.35 -5.39 -3.29
CA VAL A 92 -0.53 -4.18 -3.22
C VAL A 92 -1.16 -3.09 -2.36
N LEU A 93 -0.31 -2.29 -1.74
CA LEU A 93 -0.67 -1.18 -0.88
C LEU A 93 0.09 0.08 -1.27
N THR A 94 -0.60 1.22 -1.28
CA THR A 94 0.02 2.54 -1.39
C THR A 94 -0.68 3.57 -0.51
N ASP A 95 0.00 4.67 -0.19
CA ASP A 95 -0.55 5.78 0.56
C ASP A 95 -1.16 6.87 -0.32
N ILE A 96 -2.28 7.41 0.13
CA ILE A 96 -2.94 8.57 -0.48
C ILE A 96 -2.75 9.81 0.41
N HIS A 97 -2.64 10.97 -0.23
CA HIS A 97 -2.37 12.24 0.42
C HIS A 97 -3.51 13.25 0.28
N GLU A 98 -4.45 13.01 -0.65
CA GLU A 98 -5.61 13.85 -0.92
C GLU A 98 -6.86 12.99 -1.13
N PRO A 99 -8.07 13.45 -0.73
CA PRO A 99 -9.31 12.69 -0.90
C PRO A 99 -9.60 12.28 -2.35
N SER A 100 -9.28 13.15 -3.31
CA SER A 100 -9.45 12.92 -4.74
C SER A 100 -8.65 11.72 -5.29
N GLN A 101 -7.61 11.29 -4.56
CA GLN A 101 -6.78 10.16 -4.94
C GLN A 101 -7.43 8.81 -4.56
N ALA A 102 -8.38 8.79 -3.62
CA ALA A 102 -8.89 7.55 -3.05
C ALA A 102 -9.51 6.61 -4.10
N ALA A 103 -10.49 7.09 -4.86
CA ALA A 103 -11.17 6.31 -5.89
C ALA A 103 -10.21 5.77 -6.98
N PRO A 104 -9.41 6.61 -7.69
CA PRO A 104 -8.54 6.10 -8.76
C PRO A 104 -7.44 5.16 -8.25
N VAL A 105 -6.94 5.36 -7.03
CA VAL A 105 -5.94 4.46 -6.44
C VAL A 105 -6.57 3.12 -6.06
N ALA A 106 -7.80 3.13 -5.54
CA ALA A 106 -8.56 1.93 -5.18
C ALA A 106 -8.90 1.02 -6.38
N GLU A 107 -8.95 1.53 -7.59
CA GLU A 107 -9.11 0.69 -8.79
C GLU A 107 -7.93 -0.27 -9.00
N VAL A 108 -6.75 0.06 -8.46
CA VAL A 108 -5.52 -0.71 -8.66
C VAL A 108 -5.14 -1.50 -7.41
N VAL A 109 -5.17 -0.83 -6.24
CA VAL A 109 -4.62 -1.38 -5.00
C VAL A 109 -5.64 -2.13 -4.17
N ASP A 110 -5.15 -3.01 -3.29
CA ASP A 110 -5.97 -3.81 -2.38
C ASP A 110 -6.13 -3.11 -1.02
N ILE A 111 -5.16 -2.26 -0.67
CA ILE A 111 -5.14 -1.51 0.58
C ILE A 111 -4.77 -0.05 0.33
N LEU A 112 -5.58 0.87 0.84
CA LEU A 112 -5.25 2.29 0.94
C LEU A 112 -4.57 2.56 2.28
N GLN A 113 -3.45 3.27 2.27
CA GLN A 113 -2.79 3.70 3.50
C GLN A 113 -2.99 5.19 3.76
N ILE A 114 -3.33 5.52 5.01
CA ILE A 114 -3.45 6.90 5.48
C ILE A 114 -2.14 7.28 6.18
N PRO A 115 -1.41 8.31 5.71
CA PRO A 115 -0.19 8.79 6.36
C PRO A 115 -0.44 9.24 7.80
N ALA A 116 0.57 9.11 8.67
CA ALA A 116 0.44 9.41 10.10
C ALA A 116 0.02 10.86 10.38
N PHE A 117 0.54 11.82 9.61
CA PHE A 117 0.17 13.23 9.75
C PHE A 117 -1.25 13.53 9.26
N LEU A 118 -1.84 12.65 8.48
CA LEU A 118 -3.17 12.80 7.90
C LEU A 118 -4.22 11.89 8.56
N CYS A 119 -3.85 11.13 9.60
CA CYS A 119 -4.70 10.10 10.21
C CYS A 119 -5.94 10.63 10.95
N ARG A 120 -6.15 11.96 10.98
CA ARG A 120 -7.31 12.64 11.56
C ARG A 120 -8.01 13.58 10.57
N GLN A 121 -7.64 13.54 9.29
CA GLN A 121 -8.30 14.35 8.26
C GLN A 121 -9.59 13.66 7.84
N THR A 122 -10.73 14.13 8.36
CA THR A 122 -12.04 13.48 8.18
C THR A 122 -12.37 13.23 6.72
N ASP A 123 -12.20 14.21 5.84
CA ASP A 123 -12.55 14.07 4.42
C ASP A 123 -11.71 13.00 3.72
N LEU A 124 -10.42 12.88 4.08
CA LEU A 124 -9.54 11.84 3.55
C LEU A 124 -9.96 10.44 4.05
N LEU A 125 -10.33 10.33 5.32
CA LEU A 125 -10.78 9.07 5.92
C LEU A 125 -12.11 8.61 5.35
N VAL A 126 -13.06 9.54 5.16
CA VAL A 126 -14.36 9.27 4.52
C VAL A 126 -14.13 8.81 3.09
N ALA A 127 -13.36 9.57 2.29
CA ALA A 127 -13.07 9.19 0.91
C ALA A 127 -12.38 7.82 0.79
N ALA A 128 -11.46 7.48 1.69
CA ALA A 128 -10.83 6.16 1.72
C ALA A 128 -11.83 5.06 2.08
N GLY A 129 -12.70 5.30 3.07
CA GLY A 129 -13.72 4.35 3.50
C GLY A 129 -14.78 4.08 2.42
N GLU A 130 -15.19 5.10 1.67
CA GLU A 130 -16.17 5.00 0.57
C GLU A 130 -15.70 4.11 -0.58
N THR A 131 -14.38 3.88 -0.71
CA THR A 131 -13.84 2.96 -1.73
C THR A 131 -14.13 1.48 -1.45
N GLY A 132 -14.51 1.13 -0.22
CA GLY A 132 -14.70 -0.25 0.21
C GLY A 132 -13.43 -1.09 0.31
N LYS A 133 -12.25 -0.52 0.04
CA LYS A 133 -10.96 -1.19 0.24
C LYS A 133 -10.58 -1.26 1.72
N ALA A 134 -9.69 -2.18 2.06
CA ALA A 134 -9.05 -2.18 3.37
C ALA A 134 -8.24 -0.87 3.55
N VAL A 135 -8.30 -0.32 4.77
CA VAL A 135 -7.60 0.93 5.11
C VAL A 135 -6.54 0.67 6.18
N ASN A 136 -5.28 0.95 5.84
CA ASN A 136 -4.15 0.89 6.76
C ASN A 136 -3.89 2.28 7.36
N ILE A 137 -4.28 2.49 8.62
CA ILE A 137 -4.09 3.78 9.30
C ILE A 137 -2.72 3.79 9.99
N LYS A 138 -1.81 4.65 9.52
CA LYS A 138 -0.58 4.92 10.28
C LYS A 138 -0.95 5.73 11.53
N LYS A 139 -0.72 5.16 12.70
CA LYS A 139 -0.92 5.85 13.98
C LYS A 139 -0.09 7.14 14.03
N GLY A 140 -0.74 8.25 14.37
CA GLY A 140 -0.08 9.53 14.67
C GLY A 140 1.01 9.38 15.75
N GLN A 141 2.04 10.22 15.63
CA GLN A 141 3.09 10.35 16.65
C GLN A 141 2.71 11.33 17.78
N PHE A 142 1.66 12.13 17.54
CA PHE A 142 1.06 13.06 18.49
C PHE A 142 -0.04 12.39 19.33
#